data_AF-A0A453HHI9-F1
#
_entry.id   AF-A0A453HHI9-F1
#
_cell.length_a   1.000
_cell.length_b   1.000
_cell.length_c   1.000
_cell.angle_alpha   90.00
_cell.angle_beta   90.00
_cell.angle_gamma   90.00
#
_symmetry.space_group_name_H-M   'P 1'
#
loop_
_entity.id
_entity.type
_entity.pdbx_description
1 polymer ?
#
loop_
_entity_poly.entity_id
_entity_poly.type
_entity_poly.pdbx_seq_one_letter_code
_entity_poly.pdbx_strand_id
1 'polypeptide(L)'
;MAMFCVGLMWAVGKPSFQWTNSVFSIYWQRWRGSIEICRGPVNCIKFIARKQWFVAGSSDGIHVQEEAIKKKKIQRFRARVSSVTSLAVHPTKPYVVSSSYGGLIKLWDWDKGWECITTFEGEHSDVVCQLAFNPNDTNSFASVSNDRTIKVWGLDSPKSHYTLSGHSDNVKCLDFFTRDDGQYLITGSVDNTAKIWDLQKKTCILTLEVFRSPVIYVFSHPNLPVLITGTRNGIIYLWSSTDFSAITRNTS
;
A
#
# COMPACT_ATOMS: atom_id res chain seq x y z
N MET A 1 18.43 12.68 -11.00
CA MET A 1 17.42 13.41 -10.22
C MET A 1 16.55 12.35 -9.54
N ALA A 2 16.92 11.95 -8.32
CA ALA A 2 16.29 10.83 -7.61
C ALA A 2 15.10 11.37 -6.81
N MET A 3 13.91 10.87 -7.12
CA MET A 3 12.68 11.19 -6.42
C MET A 3 12.63 10.33 -5.16
N PHE A 4 12.82 10.95 -4.00
CA PHE A 4 12.66 10.28 -2.71
C PHE A 4 11.20 9.90 -2.53
N CYS A 5 10.94 8.60 -2.46
CA CYS A 5 9.64 8.09 -2.06
C CYS A 5 9.52 8.27 -0.55
N VAL A 6 8.96 9.40 -0.11
CA VAL A 6 8.56 9.59 1.29
C VAL A 6 7.26 8.82 1.47
N GLY A 7 7.37 7.52 1.73
CA GLY A 7 6.26 6.76 2.30
C GLY A 7 5.95 7.37 3.66
N LEU A 8 4.85 8.12 3.76
CA LEU A 8 4.33 8.57 5.05
C LEU A 8 4.05 7.33 5.90
N MET A 9 4.90 7.10 6.90
CA MET A 9 4.81 6.00 7.83
C MET A 9 4.04 6.50 9.04
N TRP A 10 2.72 6.27 9.10
CA TRP A 10 1.95 6.44 10.33
C TRP A 10 1.73 5.08 10.97
N ALA A 11 2.23 4.93 12.20
CA ALA A 11 1.94 3.81 13.06
C ALA A 11 0.49 3.87 13.52
N VAL A 12 -0.32 2.89 13.12
CA VAL A 12 -1.65 2.67 13.70
C VAL A 12 -1.45 1.89 15.00
N GLY A 13 -1.68 2.58 16.13
CA GLY A 13 -1.67 1.99 17.46
C GLY A 13 -1.78 3.09 18.50
N LYS A 14 -2.94 3.23 19.14
CA LYS A 14 -3.21 4.21 20.20
C LYS A 14 -2.15 4.13 21.31
N PRO A 15 -1.64 5.29 21.75
CA PRO A 15 -1.62 5.60 23.18
C PRO A 15 -2.58 6.75 23.42
N SER A 16 -3.34 6.68 24.50
CA SER A 16 -4.09 7.79 25.06
C SER A 16 -3.13 8.96 25.38
N PHE A 17 -2.99 9.90 24.46
CA PHE A 17 -2.34 11.18 24.74
C PHE A 17 -3.41 12.16 25.21
N GLN A 18 -3.37 12.51 26.50
CA GLN A 18 -4.06 13.69 27.00
C GLN A 18 -3.39 14.92 26.37
N TRP A 19 -4.19 15.75 25.70
CA TRP A 19 -3.75 16.98 25.07
C TRP A 19 -3.64 18.07 26.14
N THR A 20 -2.43 18.29 26.65
CA THR A 20 -2.11 19.56 27.34
C THR A 20 -1.31 20.43 26.39
N ASN A 21 -1.80 21.65 26.17
CA ASN A 21 -1.20 22.71 25.36
C ASN A 21 0.28 22.93 25.69
N SER A 22 1.18 22.35 24.90
CA SER A 22 2.62 22.63 24.96
C SER A 22 3.25 22.46 23.58
N VAL A 23 3.41 23.59 22.88
CA VAL A 23 4.42 23.93 21.86
C VAL A 23 5.08 22.74 21.12
N PHE A 24 4.73 22.59 19.83
CA PHE A 24 5.42 21.70 18.90
C PHE A 24 6.89 22.14 18.70
N SER A 25 7.81 21.56 19.45
CA SER A 25 9.24 21.57 19.12
C SER A 25 9.56 20.35 18.26
N ILE A 26 9.53 20.52 16.94
CA ILE A 26 10.10 19.56 15.98
C ILE A 26 11.62 19.69 16.04
N TYR A 27 12.25 18.95 16.95
CA TYR A 27 13.71 18.77 16.93
C TYR A 27 14.08 18.04 15.63
N TRP A 28 14.83 18.72 14.76
CA TRP A 28 15.48 18.12 13.60
C TRP A 28 16.30 16.90 14.05
N GLN A 29 15.77 15.70 13.87
CA GLN A 29 16.54 14.50 14.13
C GLN A 29 17.66 14.41 13.10
N ARG A 30 18.89 14.50 13.58
CA ARG A 30 20.12 14.29 12.80
C ARG A 30 20.03 12.96 12.04
N TRP A 31 20.32 13.02 10.74
CA TRP A 31 20.43 11.84 9.88
C TRP A 31 21.27 10.74 10.56
N ARG A 32 20.70 9.54 10.69
CA ARG A 32 21.28 8.45 11.51
C ARG A 32 22.13 7.44 10.72
N GLY A 33 22.24 7.59 9.41
CA GLY A 33 23.00 6.69 8.53
C GLY A 33 22.19 6.21 7.31
N SER A 34 22.88 5.56 6.37
CA SER A 34 22.31 4.73 5.32
C SER A 34 22.58 3.25 5.62
N ILE A 35 21.72 2.36 5.14
CA ILE A 35 21.87 0.92 5.26
C ILE A 35 21.81 0.33 3.86
N GLU A 36 22.88 -0.35 3.45
CA GLU A 36 22.89 -1.08 2.18
C GLU A 36 22.29 -2.47 2.39
N ILE A 37 21.13 -2.70 1.77
CA ILE A 37 20.41 -3.97 1.85
C ILE A 37 20.64 -4.87 0.63
N CYS A 38 20.76 -4.28 -0.56
CA CYS A 38 21.01 -4.97 -1.82
C CYS A 38 21.75 -4.06 -2.81
N ARG A 39 22.40 -4.66 -3.82
CA ARG A 39 23.07 -3.91 -4.90
C ARG A 39 22.11 -3.39 -5.99
N GLY A 40 20.87 -3.86 -5.97
CA GLY A 40 19.82 -3.45 -6.91
C GLY A 40 18.90 -2.37 -6.35
N PRO A 41 17.94 -1.87 -7.16
CA PRO A 41 16.94 -0.93 -6.70
C PRO A 41 16.03 -1.57 -5.65
N VAL A 42 15.70 -0.79 -4.63
CA VAL A 42 14.65 -1.10 -3.66
C VAL A 42 13.35 -0.51 -4.20
N ASN A 43 12.40 -1.39 -4.53
CA ASN A 43 11.16 -0.98 -5.17
C ASN A 43 10.10 -0.58 -4.14
N CYS A 44 10.12 -1.20 -2.97
CA CYS A 44 9.16 -0.91 -1.90
C CYS A 44 9.75 -1.17 -0.51
N ILE A 45 9.25 -0.43 0.47
CA ILE A 45 9.60 -0.59 1.89
C ILE A 45 8.32 -0.52 2.72
N LYS A 46 8.24 -1.34 3.76
CA LYS A 46 7.16 -1.34 4.77
C LYS A 46 7.75 -1.51 6.17
N PHE A 47 7.05 -0.98 7.16
CA PHE A 47 7.44 -1.08 8.57
C PHE A 47 6.47 -1.98 9.33
N ILE A 48 7.02 -2.88 10.13
CA ILE A 48 6.27 -3.75 11.03
C ILE A 48 6.36 -3.15 12.42
N ALA A 49 5.43 -2.25 12.74
CA ALA A 49 5.47 -1.48 13.99
C ALA A 49 5.53 -2.35 15.25
N ARG A 50 4.78 -3.46 15.29
CA ARG A 50 4.75 -4.37 16.43
C ARG A 50 6.06 -5.11 16.71
N LYS A 51 6.97 -5.18 15.73
CA LYS A 51 8.30 -5.80 15.88
C LYS A 51 9.43 -4.77 15.80
N GLN A 52 9.12 -3.52 15.43
CA GLN A 52 10.11 -2.49 15.10
C GLN A 52 11.06 -2.92 13.97
N TRP A 53 10.52 -3.65 12.99
CA TRP A 53 11.26 -4.14 11.82
C TRP A 53 10.91 -3.32 10.59
N PHE A 54 11.81 -3.27 9.61
CA PHE A 54 11.42 -2.91 8.24
C PHE A 54 11.63 -4.08 7.30
N VAL A 55 10.78 -4.13 6.28
CA VAL A 55 10.83 -5.12 5.20
C VAL A 55 10.92 -4.35 3.90
N ALA A 56 11.87 -4.73 3.06
CA ALA A 56 12.14 -4.09 1.79
C ALA A 56 12.08 -5.12 0.66
N GLY A 57 11.43 -4.75 -0.44
CA GLY A 57 11.38 -5.55 -1.66
C GLY A 57 12.29 -4.95 -2.71
N SER A 58 13.13 -5.78 -3.31
CA SER A 58 14.10 -5.39 -4.33
C SER A 58 14.07 -6.35 -5.52
N SER A 59 14.92 -6.09 -6.51
CA SER A 59 15.08 -6.96 -7.69
C SER A 59 15.53 -8.39 -7.34
N ASP A 60 16.15 -8.59 -6.18
CA ASP A 60 16.79 -9.82 -5.75
C ASP A 60 16.10 -10.52 -4.56
N GLY A 61 14.92 -10.04 -4.17
CA GLY A 61 14.05 -10.69 -3.20
C GLY A 61 13.48 -9.73 -2.15
N ILE A 62 13.07 -10.31 -1.02
CA ILE A 62 12.63 -9.58 0.17
C ILE A 62 13.77 -9.56 1.18
N HIS A 63 14.02 -8.41 1.78
CA HIS A 63 15.02 -8.18 2.83
C HIS A 63 14.33 -7.70 4.08
N VAL A 64 14.69 -8.25 5.22
CA VAL A 64 14.12 -7.91 6.53
C VAL A 64 15.25 -7.39 7.39
N GLN A 65 14.98 -6.32 8.13
CA GLN A 65 15.87 -5.87 9.18
C GLN A 65 15.13 -5.83 10.51
N GLU A 66 15.68 -6.60 11.44
CA GLU A 66 15.24 -6.63 12.82
C GLU A 66 15.77 -5.43 13.61
N GLU A 67 15.02 -4.99 14.60
CA GLU A 67 15.38 -3.88 15.50
C GLU A 67 15.91 -2.63 14.77
N ALA A 68 15.11 -2.04 13.88
CA ALA A 68 15.48 -0.86 13.08
C ALA A 68 16.05 0.31 13.93
N ILE A 69 15.68 0.36 15.21
CA ILE A 69 16.03 1.45 16.13
C ILE A 69 17.33 1.19 16.91
N LYS A 70 17.77 -0.08 17.12
CA LYS A 70 18.85 -0.41 18.07
C LYS A 70 20.21 -0.80 17.46
N LYS A 71 20.42 -0.64 16.15
CA LYS A 71 21.71 -0.93 15.47
C LYS A 71 22.32 -2.30 15.85
N LYS A 72 21.50 -3.33 16.09
CA LYS A 72 21.98 -4.69 16.31
C LYS A 72 21.79 -5.52 15.04
N LYS A 73 22.77 -6.41 14.84
CA LYS A 73 23.02 -7.36 13.74
C LYS A 73 21.86 -7.52 12.73
N ILE A 74 22.09 -7.13 11.47
CA ILE A 74 21.17 -7.32 10.36
C ILE A 74 21.04 -8.83 10.06
N GLN A 75 19.93 -9.44 10.45
CA GLN A 75 19.59 -10.78 9.98
C GLN A 75 18.85 -10.67 8.65
N ARG A 76 19.57 -10.97 7.56
CA ARG A 76 19.04 -10.92 6.20
C ARG A 76 18.31 -12.24 5.93
N PHE A 77 16.99 -12.23 6.01
CA PHE A 77 16.21 -13.29 5.37
C PHE A 77 16.03 -12.95 3.90
N ARG A 78 16.44 -13.85 3.00
CA ARG A 78 16.22 -13.73 1.56
C ARG A 78 15.15 -14.73 1.14
N ALA A 79 13.91 -14.26 1.07
CA ALA A 79 12.90 -14.96 0.30
C ALA A 79 13.34 -14.91 -1.17
N ARG A 80 13.70 -16.04 -1.79
CA ARG A 80 14.03 -16.09 -3.23
C ARG A 80 12.75 -15.88 -4.03
N VAL A 81 12.46 -14.62 -4.31
CA VAL A 81 11.42 -14.18 -5.25
C VAL A 81 12.13 -13.39 -6.33
N SER A 82 11.72 -13.59 -7.58
CA SER A 82 12.11 -12.67 -8.65
C SER A 82 11.57 -11.27 -8.32
N SER A 83 12.31 -10.25 -8.74
CA SER A 83 12.02 -8.81 -8.62
C SER A 83 10.66 -8.42 -7.98
N VAL A 84 10.71 -8.02 -6.72
CA VAL A 84 9.53 -7.66 -5.92
C VAL A 84 9.04 -6.27 -6.32
N THR A 85 7.77 -6.13 -6.65
CA THR A 85 7.16 -4.85 -7.05
C THR A 85 6.46 -4.15 -5.89
N SER A 86 5.78 -4.91 -5.02
CA SER A 86 5.06 -4.37 -3.87
C SER A 86 5.10 -5.32 -2.68
N LEU A 87 4.96 -4.74 -1.48
CA LEU A 87 4.84 -5.44 -0.21
C LEU A 87 3.67 -4.86 0.58
N ALA A 88 2.92 -5.73 1.26
CA ALA A 88 1.98 -5.33 2.31
C ALA A 88 2.19 -6.18 3.56
N VAL A 89 2.11 -5.54 4.72
CA VAL A 89 2.26 -6.18 6.03
C VAL A 89 0.88 -6.40 6.62
N HIS A 90 0.60 -7.61 7.05
CA HIS A 90 -0.66 -7.92 7.70
C HIS A 90 -0.77 -7.17 9.03
N PRO A 91 -1.94 -6.61 9.38
CA PRO A 91 -2.09 -5.77 10.57
C PRO A 91 -1.85 -6.53 11.89
N THR A 92 -2.33 -7.78 12.00
CA THR A 92 -2.27 -8.56 13.25
C THR A 92 -1.40 -9.83 13.17
N LYS A 93 -1.72 -10.76 12.26
CA LYS A 93 -1.00 -12.03 12.00
C LYS A 93 0.43 -11.86 11.50
N PRO A 94 1.31 -12.87 11.63
CA PRO A 94 2.72 -12.78 11.27
C PRO A 94 2.99 -12.86 9.74
N TYR A 95 2.22 -12.12 8.94
CA TYR A 95 2.22 -12.26 7.49
C TYR A 95 2.71 -11.03 6.73
N VAL A 96 3.50 -11.28 5.68
CA VAL A 96 3.80 -10.32 4.60
C VAL A 96 3.29 -10.91 3.30
N VAL A 97 2.63 -10.09 2.48
CA VAL A 97 2.40 -10.42 1.06
C VAL A 97 3.37 -9.65 0.19
N SER A 98 3.89 -10.32 -0.83
CA SER A 98 4.75 -9.73 -1.85
C SER A 98 4.22 -10.02 -3.23
N SER A 99 4.39 -9.08 -4.16
CA SER A 99 4.15 -9.31 -5.57
C SER A 99 5.45 -9.23 -6.37
N SER A 100 5.51 -9.92 -7.51
CA SER A 100 6.63 -9.83 -8.44
C SER A 100 6.19 -9.42 -9.85
N TYR A 101 7.18 -9.16 -10.70
CA TYR A 101 6.97 -9.18 -12.15
C TYR A 101 6.42 -10.56 -12.57
N GLY A 102 5.41 -10.59 -13.44
CA GLY A 102 4.75 -11.82 -13.90
C GLY A 102 3.44 -12.19 -13.17
N GLY A 103 2.85 -11.27 -12.40
CA GLY A 103 1.52 -11.46 -11.81
C GLY A 103 1.48 -12.34 -10.55
N LEU A 104 2.64 -12.82 -10.09
CA LEU A 104 2.76 -13.71 -8.94
C LEU A 104 2.65 -12.94 -7.63
N ILE A 105 1.82 -13.43 -6.70
CA ILE A 105 1.73 -12.94 -5.33
C ILE A 105 2.06 -14.09 -4.39
N LYS A 106 2.83 -13.82 -3.34
CA LYS A 106 3.23 -14.81 -2.32
C LYS A 106 2.94 -14.30 -0.92
N LEU A 107 2.49 -15.19 -0.05
CA LEU A 107 2.26 -14.97 1.37
C LEU A 107 3.38 -15.63 2.18
N TRP A 108 4.00 -14.86 3.06
CA TRP A 108 5.14 -15.26 3.89
C TRP A 108 4.76 -15.25 5.36
N ASP A 109 5.14 -16.28 6.11
CA ASP A 109 4.94 -16.37 7.57
C ASP A 109 6.29 -16.25 8.29
N TRP A 110 6.53 -15.12 8.97
CA TRP A 110 7.81 -14.89 9.66
C TRP A 110 7.94 -15.64 10.97
N ASP A 111 6.84 -16.07 11.61
CA ASP A 111 6.93 -16.90 12.81
C ASP A 111 7.30 -18.36 12.43
N LYS A 112 7.06 -18.75 11.17
CA LYS A 112 7.57 -19.98 10.55
C LYS A 112 8.86 -19.78 9.76
N GLY A 113 9.72 -18.85 10.19
CA GLY A 113 11.02 -18.65 9.55
C GLY A 113 10.94 -18.09 8.13
N TRP A 114 9.92 -17.27 7.84
CA TRP A 114 9.66 -16.66 6.53
C TRP A 114 9.40 -17.68 5.41
N GLU A 115 8.69 -18.76 5.74
CA GLU A 115 8.22 -19.73 4.76
C GLU A 115 7.12 -19.14 3.85
N CYS A 116 7.16 -19.50 2.57
CA CYS A 116 6.09 -19.20 1.63
C CYS A 116 4.91 -20.14 1.89
N ILE A 117 3.86 -19.66 2.55
CA ILE A 117 2.71 -20.48 2.93
C ILE A 117 1.64 -20.56 1.84
N THR A 118 1.55 -19.56 0.96
CA THR A 118 0.58 -19.54 -0.13
C THR A 118 1.14 -18.78 -1.32
N THR A 119 0.84 -19.26 -2.52
CA THR A 119 1.15 -18.58 -3.79
C THR A 119 -0.17 -18.34 -4.52
N PHE A 120 -0.43 -17.09 -4.88
CA PHE A 120 -1.58 -16.67 -5.69
C PHE A 120 -1.06 -16.38 -7.10
N GLU A 121 -1.43 -17.23 -8.06
CA GLU A 121 -0.89 -17.22 -9.42
C GLU A 121 -1.99 -17.51 -10.46
N GLY A 122 -1.69 -17.19 -11.72
CA GLY A 122 -2.58 -17.50 -12.86
C GLY A 122 -3.80 -16.59 -13.01
N GLU A 123 -3.89 -15.52 -12.22
CA GLU A 123 -5.06 -14.62 -12.21
C GLU A 123 -4.77 -13.24 -12.79
N HIS A 124 -3.66 -12.62 -12.41
CA HIS A 124 -3.19 -11.41 -13.08
C HIS A 124 -2.35 -11.80 -14.31
N SER A 125 -2.63 -11.19 -15.45
CA SER A 125 -1.92 -11.47 -16.71
C SER A 125 -0.71 -10.56 -16.94
N ASP A 126 -0.48 -9.59 -16.05
CA ASP A 126 0.63 -8.65 -16.11
C ASP A 126 1.11 -8.26 -14.69
N VAL A 127 2.03 -7.32 -14.58
CA VAL A 127 2.68 -6.88 -13.36
C VAL A 127 1.68 -6.32 -12.35
N VAL A 128 1.68 -6.91 -11.16
CA VAL A 128 1.00 -6.37 -9.98
C VAL A 128 1.79 -5.14 -9.49
N CYS A 129 1.13 -3.98 -9.51
CA CYS A 129 1.73 -2.69 -9.18
C CYS A 129 1.69 -2.39 -7.68
N GLN A 130 0.60 -2.72 -6.98
CA GLN A 130 0.46 -2.48 -5.55
C GLN A 130 -0.38 -3.57 -4.88
N LEU A 131 -0.08 -3.81 -3.60
CA LEU A 131 -0.82 -4.66 -2.67
C LEU A 131 -1.24 -3.84 -1.45
N ALA A 132 -2.42 -4.09 -0.89
CA ALA A 132 -2.79 -3.61 0.44
C ALA A 132 -3.70 -4.60 1.16
N PHE A 133 -3.52 -4.73 2.47
CA PHE A 133 -4.46 -5.47 3.31
C PHE A 133 -5.69 -4.63 3.60
N ASN A 134 -6.84 -5.29 3.70
CA ASN A 134 -8.05 -4.63 4.16
C ASN A 134 -7.93 -4.37 5.68
N PRO A 135 -8.09 -3.12 6.14
CA PRO A 135 -7.96 -2.79 7.56
C PRO A 135 -9.13 -3.33 8.41
N ASN A 136 -10.31 -3.58 7.83
CA ASN A 136 -11.50 -4.04 8.56
C ASN A 136 -11.75 -5.54 8.43
N ASP A 137 -11.19 -6.18 7.41
CA ASP A 137 -11.21 -7.63 7.25
C ASP A 137 -9.78 -8.16 7.16
N THR A 138 -9.29 -8.66 8.30
CA THR A 138 -7.94 -9.20 8.39
C THR A 138 -7.71 -10.45 7.54
N ASN A 139 -8.74 -11.05 6.94
CA ASN A 139 -8.56 -12.22 6.07
C ASN A 139 -8.50 -11.86 4.58
N SER A 140 -8.58 -10.57 4.20
CA SER A 140 -8.53 -10.15 2.81
C SER A 140 -7.49 -9.09 2.50
N PHE A 141 -7.07 -9.07 1.23
CA PHE A 141 -6.21 -8.05 0.66
C PHE A 141 -6.60 -7.78 -0.78
N ALA A 142 -6.15 -6.66 -1.33
CA ALA A 142 -6.35 -6.29 -2.72
C ALA A 142 -5.03 -6.12 -3.47
N SER A 143 -5.07 -6.36 -4.77
CA SER A 143 -3.99 -6.08 -5.72
C SER A 143 -4.49 -5.27 -6.90
N VAL A 144 -3.64 -4.41 -7.44
CA VAL A 144 -3.85 -3.71 -8.72
C VAL A 144 -2.74 -4.04 -9.69
N SER A 145 -3.07 -4.09 -10.99
CA SER A 145 -2.16 -4.59 -12.02
C SER A 145 -2.19 -3.76 -13.31
N ASN A 146 -1.13 -3.91 -14.09
CA ASN A 146 -1.07 -3.44 -15.48
C ASN A 146 -2.10 -4.14 -16.39
N ASP A 147 -2.66 -5.28 -15.99
CA ASP A 147 -3.76 -5.90 -16.74
C ASP A 147 -5.10 -5.16 -16.61
N ARG A 148 -5.08 -3.96 -16.00
CA ARG A 148 -6.22 -3.03 -15.86
C ARG A 148 -7.26 -3.48 -14.83
N THR A 149 -6.96 -4.53 -14.08
CA THR A 149 -7.88 -5.09 -13.09
C THR A 149 -7.41 -4.83 -11.66
N ILE A 150 -8.40 -4.88 -10.76
CA ILE A 150 -8.20 -4.99 -9.33
C ILE A 150 -8.70 -6.36 -8.90
N LYS A 151 -7.95 -7.08 -8.08
CA LYS A 151 -8.40 -8.36 -7.51
C LYS A 151 -8.44 -8.28 -6.00
N VAL A 152 -9.47 -8.90 -5.43
CA VAL A 152 -9.63 -9.04 -3.98
C VAL A 152 -9.47 -10.51 -3.63
N TRP A 153 -8.62 -10.80 -2.66
CA TRP A 153 -8.16 -12.14 -2.32
C TRP A 153 -8.50 -12.45 -0.87
N GLY A 154 -8.78 -13.72 -0.60
CA GLY A 154 -8.77 -14.28 0.75
C GLY A 154 -7.42 -14.93 1.05
N LEU A 155 -7.03 -14.99 2.32
CA LEU A 155 -5.83 -15.74 2.75
C LEU A 155 -6.05 -17.26 2.82
N ASP A 156 -7.31 -17.70 2.73
CA ASP A 156 -7.77 -19.08 2.82
C ASP A 156 -7.85 -19.79 1.46
N SER A 157 -7.69 -19.05 0.35
CA SER A 157 -7.77 -19.58 -1.01
C SER A 157 -6.68 -18.99 -1.90
N PRO A 158 -6.04 -19.78 -2.79
CA PRO A 158 -5.09 -19.26 -3.77
C PRO A 158 -5.77 -18.48 -4.91
N LYS A 159 -7.10 -18.50 -5.00
CA LYS A 159 -7.89 -17.76 -6.00
C LYS A 159 -8.46 -16.48 -5.41
N SER A 160 -8.58 -15.46 -6.25
CA SER A 160 -9.28 -14.22 -5.92
C SER A 160 -10.76 -14.51 -5.67
N HIS A 161 -11.34 -13.79 -4.71
CA HIS A 161 -12.77 -13.84 -4.44
C HIS A 161 -13.58 -13.21 -5.57
N TYR A 162 -13.05 -12.12 -6.14
CA TYR A 162 -13.63 -11.43 -7.28
C TYR A 162 -12.62 -10.46 -7.91
N THR A 163 -12.94 -10.07 -9.14
CA THR A 163 -12.21 -9.07 -9.92
C THR A 163 -13.09 -7.83 -10.11
N LEU A 164 -12.52 -6.65 -9.90
CA LEU A 164 -13.13 -5.37 -10.25
C LEU A 164 -12.48 -4.87 -11.54
N SER A 165 -13.31 -4.67 -12.57
CA SER A 165 -12.88 -4.24 -13.90
C SER A 165 -13.60 -2.95 -14.28
N GLY A 166 -12.92 -2.06 -14.99
CA GLY A 166 -13.50 -0.79 -15.43
C GLY A 166 -12.50 0.32 -15.71
N HIS A 167 -11.24 0.17 -15.31
CA HIS A 167 -10.15 1.02 -15.82
C HIS A 167 -9.81 0.63 -17.26
N SER A 168 -9.50 1.62 -18.10
CA SER A 168 -9.16 1.39 -19.52
C SER A 168 -7.66 1.25 -19.76
N ASP A 169 -6.84 1.48 -18.73
CA ASP A 169 -5.38 1.37 -18.74
C ASP A 169 -4.88 0.87 -17.37
N ASN A 170 -3.55 0.73 -17.23
CA ASN A 170 -2.84 0.15 -16.10
C ASN A 170 -3.26 0.77 -14.76
N VAL A 171 -3.68 -0.06 -13.80
CA VAL A 171 -4.01 0.41 -12.45
C VAL A 171 -2.74 0.42 -11.61
N LYS A 172 -2.37 1.59 -11.08
CA LYS A 172 -1.07 1.82 -10.45
C LYS A 172 -1.11 1.80 -8.93
N CYS A 173 -2.23 2.21 -8.35
CA CYS A 173 -2.33 2.37 -6.92
C CYS A 173 -3.73 2.08 -6.39
N LEU A 174 -3.79 1.70 -5.12
CA LEU A 174 -5.02 1.41 -4.39
C LEU A 174 -4.89 1.80 -2.92
N ASP A 175 -6.01 2.13 -2.28
CA ASP A 175 -6.12 2.20 -0.83
C ASP A 175 -7.54 1.85 -0.35
N PHE A 176 -7.64 1.33 0.86
CA PHE A 176 -8.91 1.01 1.50
C PHE A 176 -9.42 2.18 2.33
N PHE A 177 -10.75 2.35 2.36
CA PHE A 177 -11.39 3.28 3.28
C PHE A 177 -12.77 2.79 3.67
N THR A 178 -13.31 3.41 4.72
CA THR A 178 -14.67 3.15 5.19
C THR A 178 -15.51 4.40 5.11
N ARG A 179 -16.79 4.20 4.84
CA ARG A 179 -17.82 5.23 4.84
C ARG A 179 -19.13 4.59 5.25
N ASP A 180 -19.81 5.15 6.25
CA ASP A 180 -21.13 4.70 6.69
C ASP A 180 -21.20 3.16 6.91
N ASP A 181 -20.20 2.60 7.61
CA ASP A 181 -19.96 1.15 7.82
C ASP A 181 -19.68 0.31 6.55
N GLY A 182 -19.78 0.91 5.36
CA GLY A 182 -19.39 0.32 4.10
C GLY A 182 -17.87 0.27 3.91
N GLN A 183 -17.40 -0.73 3.17
CA GLN A 183 -16.00 -0.90 2.81
C GLN A 183 -15.78 -0.58 1.34
N TYR A 184 -14.79 0.26 1.08
CA TYR A 184 -14.52 0.78 -0.25
C TYR A 184 -13.03 0.69 -0.60
N LEU A 185 -12.76 0.72 -1.91
CA LEU A 185 -11.44 0.98 -2.46
C LEU A 185 -11.46 2.29 -3.25
N ILE A 186 -10.38 3.05 -3.14
CA ILE A 186 -10.01 4.05 -4.13
C ILE A 186 -8.85 3.50 -4.95
N THR A 187 -8.90 3.63 -6.28
CA THR A 187 -7.80 3.25 -7.17
C THR A 187 -7.43 4.38 -8.12
N GLY A 188 -6.16 4.41 -8.55
CA GLY A 188 -5.64 5.35 -9.54
C GLY A 188 -4.98 4.63 -10.71
N SER A 189 -5.17 5.16 -11.92
CA SER A 189 -4.76 4.52 -13.17
C SER A 189 -4.07 5.47 -14.15
N VAL A 190 -3.37 4.86 -15.11
CA VAL A 190 -2.77 5.54 -16.27
C VAL A 190 -3.82 6.11 -17.22
N ASP A 191 -5.08 5.66 -17.12
CA ASP A 191 -6.21 6.21 -17.88
C ASP A 191 -6.65 7.62 -17.44
N ASN A 192 -5.86 8.28 -16.58
CA ASN A 192 -6.14 9.58 -16.00
C ASN A 192 -7.42 9.62 -15.15
N THR A 193 -7.85 8.48 -14.60
CA THR A 193 -8.98 8.43 -13.67
C THR A 193 -8.57 7.87 -12.32
N ALA A 194 -9.34 8.26 -11.31
CA ALA A 194 -9.43 7.50 -10.07
C ALA A 194 -10.85 6.94 -9.94
N LYS A 195 -10.99 5.73 -9.39
CA LYS A 195 -12.30 5.08 -9.25
C LYS A 195 -12.55 4.69 -7.79
N ILE A 196 -13.80 4.82 -7.38
CA ILE A 196 -14.29 4.37 -6.08
C ILE A 196 -15.12 3.10 -6.29
N TRP A 197 -14.78 2.07 -5.53
CA TRP A 197 -15.39 0.75 -5.63
C TRP A 197 -16.07 0.39 -4.32
N ASP A 198 -17.31 -0.05 -4.40
CA ASP A 198 -18.05 -0.63 -3.28
C ASP A 198 -17.74 -2.13 -3.23
N LEU A 199 -17.13 -2.60 -2.14
CA LEU A 199 -16.68 -3.99 -2.01
C LEU A 199 -17.82 -4.96 -1.73
N GLN A 200 -18.95 -4.47 -1.19
CA GLN A 200 -20.13 -5.29 -0.98
C GLN A 200 -20.87 -5.51 -2.30
N LYS A 201 -21.07 -4.44 -3.07
CA LYS A 201 -21.72 -4.49 -4.38
C LYS A 201 -20.80 -5.01 -5.48
N LYS A 202 -19.48 -4.99 -5.26
CA LYS A 202 -18.44 -5.39 -6.22
C LYS A 202 -18.49 -4.57 -7.52
N THR A 203 -18.82 -3.29 -7.41
CA THR A 203 -19.00 -2.39 -8.56
C THR A 203 -18.27 -1.07 -8.36
N CYS A 204 -17.91 -0.44 -9.48
CA CYS A 204 -17.48 0.96 -9.49
C CYS A 204 -18.71 1.84 -9.23
N ILE A 205 -18.67 2.66 -8.18
CA ILE A 205 -19.76 3.59 -7.85
C ILE A 205 -19.46 5.02 -8.28
N LEU A 206 -18.20 5.36 -8.53
CA LEU A 206 -17.79 6.69 -8.98
C LEU A 206 -16.50 6.63 -9.78
N THR A 207 -16.45 7.40 -10.86
CA THR A 207 -15.21 7.69 -11.60
C THR A 207 -14.90 9.18 -11.50
N LEU A 208 -13.70 9.49 -11.02
CA LEU A 208 -13.13 10.83 -10.94
C LEU A 208 -12.31 11.09 -12.21
N GLU A 209 -12.84 11.89 -13.13
CA GLU A 209 -12.26 12.15 -14.46
C GLU A 209 -11.70 13.57 -14.62
N VAL A 210 -11.39 14.24 -13.51
CA VAL A 210 -10.86 15.61 -13.53
C VAL A 210 -9.39 15.68 -13.94
N PHE A 211 -8.68 14.55 -13.94
CA PHE A 211 -7.23 14.52 -14.07
C PHE A 211 -6.80 14.61 -15.54
N ARG A 212 -5.76 15.41 -15.81
CA ARG A 212 -5.12 15.53 -17.13
C ARG A 212 -3.80 14.76 -17.23
N SER A 213 -3.51 13.91 -16.24
CA SER A 213 -2.27 13.16 -16.12
C SER A 213 -2.52 11.89 -15.28
N PRO A 214 -1.75 10.80 -15.48
CA PRO A 214 -1.95 9.54 -14.79
C PRO A 214 -2.05 9.69 -13.28
N VAL A 215 -3.04 9.06 -12.65
CA VAL A 215 -3.14 8.98 -11.19
C VAL A 215 -2.23 7.85 -10.73
N ILE A 216 -1.14 8.21 -10.06
CA ILE A 216 -0.07 7.27 -9.68
C ILE A 216 0.00 7.00 -8.18
N TYR A 217 -0.71 7.80 -7.38
CA TYR A 217 -0.87 7.56 -5.95
C TYR A 217 -2.29 7.88 -5.50
N VAL A 218 -2.79 7.09 -4.56
CA VAL A 218 -4.01 7.34 -3.80
C VAL A 218 -3.74 7.08 -2.33
N PHE A 219 -4.44 7.79 -1.45
CA PHE A 219 -4.30 7.62 -0.01
C PHE A 219 -5.60 8.01 0.68
N SER A 220 -6.07 7.15 1.59
CA SER A 220 -7.13 7.45 2.53
C SER A 220 -6.53 7.83 3.88
N HIS A 221 -6.92 8.99 4.40
CA HIS A 221 -6.46 9.38 5.73
C HIS A 221 -7.14 8.50 6.79
N PRO A 222 -6.39 7.89 7.74
CA PRO A 222 -6.96 6.91 8.67
C PRO A 222 -7.97 7.49 9.67
N ASN A 223 -7.89 8.80 9.95
CA ASN A 223 -8.72 9.47 10.97
C ASN A 223 -9.50 10.69 10.46
N LEU A 224 -9.32 11.09 9.20
CA LEU A 224 -9.94 12.30 8.64
C LEU A 224 -10.74 11.87 7.42
N PRO A 225 -11.88 12.50 7.14
CA PRO A 225 -12.72 12.14 6.01
C PRO A 225 -12.14 12.68 4.69
N VAL A 226 -10.89 12.32 4.39
CA VAL A 226 -10.11 12.87 3.28
C VAL A 226 -9.48 11.74 2.48
N LEU A 227 -9.74 11.74 1.17
CA LEU A 227 -9.00 10.97 0.19
C LEU A 227 -8.06 11.91 -0.57
N ILE A 228 -6.89 11.41 -0.92
CA ILE A 228 -5.86 12.15 -1.64
C ILE A 228 -5.51 11.38 -2.90
N THR A 229 -5.43 12.08 -4.02
CA THR A 229 -4.95 11.51 -5.28
C THR A 229 -3.76 12.32 -5.80
N GLY A 230 -2.67 11.65 -6.15
CA GLY A 230 -1.46 12.26 -6.71
C GLY A 230 -1.27 11.85 -8.17
N THR A 231 -1.10 12.83 -9.05
CA THR A 231 -0.90 12.62 -10.49
C THR A 231 0.57 12.70 -10.89
N ARG A 232 0.93 12.08 -12.02
CA ARG A 232 2.32 11.99 -12.51
C ARG A 232 2.97 13.35 -12.79
N ASN A 233 2.18 14.37 -13.13
CA ASN A 233 2.66 15.74 -13.32
C ASN A 233 2.86 16.52 -12.01
N GLY A 234 2.75 15.87 -10.84
CA GLY A 234 3.06 16.48 -9.54
C GLY A 234 1.90 17.24 -8.89
N ILE A 235 0.67 17.09 -9.39
CA ILE A 235 -0.52 17.71 -8.78
C ILE A 235 -1.13 16.74 -7.76
N ILE A 236 -1.55 17.29 -6.62
CA ILE A 236 -2.29 16.58 -5.58
C ILE A 236 -3.70 17.15 -5.51
N TYR A 237 -4.70 16.27 -5.48
CA TYR A 237 -6.10 16.62 -5.28
C TYR A 237 -6.57 16.05 -3.96
N LEU A 238 -7.40 16.82 -3.26
CA LEU A 238 -8.02 16.46 -2.00
C LEU A 238 -9.52 16.27 -2.25
N TRP A 239 -10.05 15.19 -1.70
CA TRP A 239 -11.43 14.79 -1.85
C TRP A 239 -12.01 14.49 -0.47
N SER A 240 -13.28 14.81 -0.28
CA SER A 240 -14.04 14.34 0.87
C SER A 240 -14.31 12.83 0.72
N SER A 241 -14.03 12.03 1.75
CA SER A 241 -14.36 10.59 1.71
C SER A 241 -15.84 10.32 1.97
N THR A 242 -16.61 11.31 2.41
CA THR A 242 -18.04 11.17 2.74
C THR A 242 -18.95 11.45 1.56
N ASP A 243 -18.57 12.32 0.62
CA ASP A 243 -19.40 12.64 -0.55
C ASP A 243 -18.63 12.66 -1.87
N PHE A 244 -17.31 12.42 -1.82
CA PHE A 244 -16.41 12.42 -2.96
C PHE A 244 -16.31 13.77 -3.70
N SER A 245 -16.72 14.85 -3.04
CA SER A 245 -16.54 16.21 -3.55
C SER A 245 -15.08 16.64 -3.45
N ALA A 246 -14.63 17.50 -4.37
CA ALA A 246 -13.29 18.09 -4.33
C ALA A 246 -13.21 19.11 -3.19
N ILE A 247 -12.19 19.00 -2.34
CA ILE A 247 -11.91 19.96 -1.28
C ILE A 247 -11.02 21.05 -1.87
N THR A 248 -11.64 22.14 -2.34
CA THR A 248 -10.90 23.35 -2.72
C THR A 248 -10.69 24.21 -1.48
N ARG A 249 -9.46 24.70 -1.26
CA ARG A 249 -9.28 25.85 -0.39
C ARG A 249 -9.82 27.05 -1.16
N ASN A 250 -10.90 27.67 -0.69
CA ASN A 250 -11.19 29.05 -1.07
C ASN A 250 -10.00 29.88 -0.60
N THR A 251 -9.12 30.25 -1.53
CA THR A 251 -8.12 31.28 -1.29
C THR A 251 -8.88 32.61 -1.32
N SER A 252 -9.39 33.02 -0.16
CA SER A 252 -9.73 34.42 0.11
C SER A 252 -8.46 35.22 0.32
#